data_AF-A0A363RVA8-F1
#
_entry.id   AF-A0A363RVA8-F1
#
_cell.length_a   1.000
_cell.length_b   1.000
_cell.length_c   1.000
_cell.angle_alpha   90.00
_cell.angle_beta   90.00
_cell.angle_gamma   90.00
#
_symmetry.space_group_name_H-M   'P 1'
#
loop_
_entity.id
_entity.type
_entity.pdbx_description
1 polymer ?
#
loop_
_entity_poly.entity_id
_entity_poly.type
_entity_poly.pdbx_seq_one_letter_code
_entity_poly.pdbx_strand_id
1 'polypeptide(L)'
;MQEDTNTPQPETPLGDVLQPRVKRILERNGIHTVEALRMAYPHQLVKMWGLGMYRFRQIERAFFPDKSFTPARIYSPVRHIRGSSLNGALDPSTVMALLRAGITTPEQLKAVEPAELLKITGIGVNRLREIERAFFPGQHYELPRVRKQAAVDDAA
;
A
#
# COMPACT_ATOMS: atom_id res chain seq x y z
N MET A 1 -21.83 -22.82 -47.49
CA MET A 1 -20.85 -21.78 -47.14
C MET A 1 -21.59 -20.80 -46.26
N GLN A 2 -21.36 -20.83 -44.95
CA GLN A 2 -21.98 -19.89 -44.02
C GLN A 2 -21.04 -18.70 -43.93
N GLU A 3 -21.51 -17.54 -44.39
CA GLU A 3 -20.80 -16.28 -44.29
C GLU A 3 -20.96 -15.77 -42.85
N ASP A 4 -19.92 -15.93 -42.05
CA ASP A 4 -19.81 -15.29 -40.74
C ASP A 4 -19.64 -13.78 -40.94
N THR A 5 -20.75 -13.04 -41.06
CA THR A 5 -20.73 -11.57 -40.95
C THR A 5 -20.53 -11.19 -39.49
N ASN A 6 -19.31 -11.30 -39.00
CA ASN A 6 -18.88 -10.69 -37.75
C ASN A 6 -18.73 -9.18 -37.98
N THR A 7 -19.87 -8.47 -37.98
CA THR A 7 -19.90 -7.01 -38.03
C THR A 7 -19.22 -6.49 -36.76
N PRO A 8 -18.08 -5.76 -36.83
CA PRO A 8 -17.45 -5.21 -35.63
C PRO A 8 -18.45 -4.26 -34.98
N GLN A 9 -18.83 -4.55 -33.73
CA GLN A 9 -19.69 -3.65 -32.97
C GLN A 9 -19.08 -2.24 -32.98
N PRO A 10 -19.89 -1.17 -33.08
CA PRO A 10 -19.38 0.19 -32.98
C PRO A 10 -18.82 0.39 -31.57
N GLU A 11 -17.50 0.28 -31.43
CA GLU A 11 -16.83 0.53 -30.17
C GLU A 11 -16.81 2.04 -29.91
N THR A 12 -17.29 2.44 -28.73
CA THR A 12 -17.38 3.84 -28.35
C THR A 12 -15.99 4.33 -27.96
N PRO A 13 -15.43 5.39 -28.59
CA PRO A 13 -14.14 5.90 -28.17
C PRO A 13 -14.20 6.48 -26.75
N LEU A 14 -13.10 6.40 -26.00
CA LEU A 14 -13.01 6.94 -24.64
C LEU A 14 -13.23 8.46 -24.53
N GLY A 15 -13.25 9.19 -25.66
CA GLY A 15 -13.41 10.63 -25.73
C GLY A 15 -12.33 11.40 -24.94
N ASP A 16 -12.67 12.62 -24.51
CA ASP A 16 -11.80 13.51 -23.74
C ASP A 16 -12.24 13.67 -22.27
N VAL A 17 -13.05 12.72 -21.79
CA VAL A 17 -13.57 12.70 -20.41
C VAL A 17 -12.45 12.47 -19.39
N LEU A 18 -11.38 11.77 -19.78
CA LEU A 18 -10.25 11.43 -18.93
C LEU A 18 -9.10 12.42 -19.06
N GLN A 19 -8.37 12.63 -17.97
CA GLN A 19 -7.13 13.41 -18.02
C GLN A 19 -6.15 12.80 -19.04
N PRO A 20 -5.37 13.62 -19.78
CA PRO A 20 -4.46 13.15 -20.83
C PRO A 20 -3.45 12.09 -20.38
N ARG A 21 -3.07 12.12 -19.09
CA ARG A 21 -2.16 11.14 -18.51
C ARG A 21 -2.83 9.77 -18.29
N VAL A 22 -4.11 9.76 -17.92
CA VAL A 22 -4.88 8.52 -17.74
C VAL A 22 -5.14 7.90 -19.11
N LYS A 23 -5.52 8.70 -20.10
CA LYS A 23 -5.72 8.28 -21.49
C LYS A 23 -4.46 7.61 -22.07
N ARG A 24 -3.28 8.23 -21.92
CA ARG A 24 -2.00 7.62 -22.32
C ARG A 24 -1.68 6.28 -21.63
N ILE A 25 -2.07 6.13 -20.36
CA ILE A 25 -1.87 4.85 -19.66
C ILE A 25 -2.80 3.78 -20.24
N LEU A 26 -4.06 4.11 -20.49
CA LEU A 26 -5.03 3.19 -21.09
C LEU A 26 -4.63 2.78 -22.51
N GLU A 27 -4.24 3.75 -23.35
CA GLU A 27 -3.76 3.52 -24.72
C GLU A 27 -2.54 2.62 -24.76
N ARG A 28 -1.56 2.83 -23.86
CA ARG A 28 -0.38 1.95 -23.74
C ARG A 28 -0.74 0.50 -23.39
N ASN A 29 -1.87 0.29 -22.73
CA ASN A 29 -2.37 -1.04 -22.38
C ASN A 29 -3.42 -1.55 -23.39
N GLY A 30 -3.55 -0.90 -24.56
CA GLY A 30 -4.44 -1.32 -25.64
C GLY A 30 -5.93 -1.00 -25.40
N ILE A 31 -6.25 -0.14 -24.43
CA ILE A 31 -7.63 0.26 -24.13
C ILE A 31 -7.91 1.59 -24.82
N HIS A 32 -8.62 1.52 -25.94
CA HIS A 32 -9.01 2.69 -26.74
C HIS A 32 -10.51 3.01 -26.64
N THR A 33 -11.31 2.06 -26.19
CA THR A 33 -12.77 2.09 -26.25
C THR A 33 -13.41 1.84 -24.89
N VAL A 34 -14.65 2.30 -24.72
CA VAL A 34 -15.41 2.17 -23.47
C VAL A 34 -15.71 0.70 -23.17
N GLU A 35 -15.90 -0.10 -24.22
CA GLU A 35 -16.16 -1.54 -24.14
C GLU A 35 -14.91 -2.27 -23.64
N ALA A 36 -13.73 -1.98 -24.22
CA ALA A 36 -12.45 -2.50 -23.72
C ALA A 36 -12.19 -2.09 -22.26
N LEU A 37 -12.57 -0.86 -21.89
CA LEU A 37 -12.46 -0.37 -20.52
C LEU A 37 -13.38 -1.13 -19.55
N ARG A 38 -14.62 -1.43 -19.97
CA ARG A 38 -15.59 -2.22 -19.20
C ARG A 38 -15.10 -3.64 -18.98
N MET A 39 -14.46 -4.25 -19.97
CA MET A 39 -13.88 -5.60 -19.85
C MET A 39 -12.67 -5.63 -18.92
N ALA A 40 -11.87 -4.56 -18.89
CA ALA A 40 -10.71 -4.46 -18.00
C ALA A 40 -11.09 -4.18 -16.53
N TYR A 41 -12.29 -3.66 -16.27
CA TYR A 41 -12.74 -3.34 -14.93
C TYR A 41 -13.09 -4.59 -14.11
N PRO A 42 -12.76 -4.64 -12.80
CA PRO A 42 -11.92 -3.71 -12.05
C PRO A 42 -10.44 -4.12 -12.00
N HIS A 43 -10.17 -5.43 -12.10
CA HIS A 43 -8.88 -6.00 -11.69
C HIS A 43 -7.73 -5.69 -12.66
N GLN A 44 -7.99 -5.64 -13.96
CA GLN A 44 -6.94 -5.36 -14.94
C GLN A 44 -6.52 -3.90 -14.83
N LEU A 45 -7.47 -2.97 -14.67
CA LEU A 45 -7.20 -1.55 -14.44
C LEU A 45 -6.34 -1.33 -13.19
N VAL A 46 -6.70 -1.93 -12.05
CA VAL A 46 -5.93 -1.75 -10.80
C VAL A 46 -4.48 -2.26 -10.91
N LYS A 47 -4.22 -3.24 -11.78
CA LYS A 47 -2.88 -3.80 -12.02
C LYS A 47 -2.04 -2.98 -13.01
N MET A 48 -2.60 -1.99 -13.69
CA MET A 48 -1.88 -1.22 -14.71
C MET A 48 -0.78 -0.36 -14.10
N TRP A 49 0.42 -0.47 -14.65
CA TRP A 49 1.54 0.34 -14.22
C TRP A 49 1.27 1.83 -14.46
N GLY A 50 1.45 2.63 -13.40
CA GLY A 50 1.14 4.06 -13.41
C GLY A 50 -0.33 4.40 -13.15
N LEU A 51 -1.24 3.43 -13.08
CA LEU A 51 -2.64 3.62 -12.73
C LEU A 51 -2.88 3.35 -11.24
N GLY A 52 -2.37 4.24 -10.39
CA GLY A 52 -2.63 4.16 -8.95
C GLY A 52 -4.11 4.40 -8.61
N MET A 53 -4.51 4.09 -7.37
CA MET A 53 -5.91 4.17 -6.91
C MET A 53 -6.59 5.52 -7.18
N TYR A 54 -5.86 6.63 -7.09
CA TYR A 54 -6.39 7.95 -7.43
C TYR A 54 -6.90 8.03 -8.88
N ARG A 55 -6.10 7.55 -9.84
CA ARG A 55 -6.46 7.57 -11.27
C ARG A 55 -7.52 6.52 -11.59
N PHE A 56 -7.46 5.36 -10.95
CA PHE A 56 -8.52 4.36 -11.02
C PHE A 56 -9.88 4.95 -10.60
N ARG A 57 -9.94 5.71 -9.50
CA ARG A 57 -11.16 6.39 -9.04
C ARG A 57 -11.68 7.45 -10.01
N GLN A 58 -10.80 8.11 -10.75
CA GLN A 58 -11.22 9.06 -11.81
C GLN A 58 -11.93 8.32 -12.94
N ILE A 59 -11.41 7.17 -13.37
CA ILE A 59 -12.05 6.31 -14.38
C ILE A 59 -13.39 5.80 -13.86
N GLU A 60 -13.42 5.32 -12.62
CA GLU A 60 -14.63 4.81 -11.96
C GLU A 60 -15.75 5.85 -11.94
N ARG A 61 -15.45 7.09 -11.54
CA ARG A 61 -16.43 8.19 -11.58
C ARG A 61 -16.92 8.54 -12.98
N ALA A 62 -16.06 8.42 -13.99
CA ALA A 62 -16.37 8.82 -15.36
C ALA A 62 -17.21 7.77 -16.11
N PHE A 63 -16.91 6.48 -15.93
CA PHE A 63 -17.50 5.39 -16.73
C PHE A 63 -18.30 4.38 -15.93
N PHE A 64 -18.22 4.42 -14.60
CA PHE A 64 -18.86 3.47 -13.69
C PHE A 64 -19.49 4.18 -12.47
N PRO A 65 -20.35 5.19 -12.65
CA PRO A 65 -20.87 6.00 -11.55
C PRO A 65 -21.61 5.18 -10.47
N ASP A 66 -22.23 4.06 -10.86
CA ASP A 66 -22.96 3.17 -9.96
C ASP A 66 -22.08 2.04 -9.36
N LYS A 67 -20.79 1.98 -9.72
CA LYS A 67 -19.87 0.97 -9.22
C LYS A 67 -18.78 1.61 -8.35
N SER A 68 -18.43 0.90 -7.29
CA SER A 68 -17.31 1.26 -6.41
C SER A 68 -16.55 -0.01 -6.06
N PHE A 69 -15.44 -0.23 -6.74
CA PHE A 69 -14.51 -1.30 -6.43
C PHE A 69 -13.58 -0.86 -5.30
N THR A 70 -13.60 -1.64 -4.22
CA THR A 70 -12.65 -1.52 -3.12
C THR A 70 -11.77 -2.77 -3.12
N PRO A 71 -10.47 -2.67 -3.42
CA PRO A 71 -9.59 -3.83 -3.38
C PRO A 71 -9.47 -4.34 -1.93
N ALA A 72 -9.62 -5.66 -1.73
CA ALA A 72 -9.53 -6.31 -0.42
C ALA A 72 -8.20 -6.05 0.32
N ARG A 73 -7.13 -5.74 -0.42
CA ARG A 73 -5.88 -5.17 0.07
C ARG A 73 -5.49 -4.03 -0.84
N ILE A 74 -5.29 -2.85 -0.28
CA ILE A 74 -4.63 -1.75 -1.00
C ILE A 74 -3.21 -2.23 -1.28
N TYR A 75 -2.95 -2.70 -2.50
CA TYR A 75 -1.60 -2.89 -3.02
C TYR A 75 -0.99 -1.50 -3.20
N SER A 76 -0.62 -0.85 -2.10
CA SER A 76 0.52 0.06 -2.16
C SER A 76 1.65 -0.79 -2.73
N PRO A 77 2.27 -0.42 -3.87
CA PRO A 77 3.49 -1.10 -4.29
C PRO A 77 4.38 -1.08 -3.06
N VAL A 78 4.76 -2.26 -2.55
CA VAL A 78 5.60 -2.39 -1.36
C VAL A 78 6.77 -1.45 -1.63
N ARG A 79 6.81 -0.32 -0.93
CA ARG A 79 7.84 0.69 -1.17
C ARG A 79 9.13 0.03 -0.74
N HIS A 80 9.85 -0.50 -1.72
CA HIS A 80 11.12 -1.16 -1.47
C HIS A 80 12.14 -0.06 -1.16
N ILE A 81 12.56 0.00 0.08
CA ILE A 81 13.54 0.97 0.55
C ILE A 81 14.93 0.41 0.24
N ARG A 82 15.62 1.08 -0.68
CA ARG A 82 16.98 0.68 -1.08
C ARG A 82 17.90 0.63 0.13
N GLY A 83 18.75 -0.40 0.20
CA GLY A 83 19.76 -0.54 1.24
C GLY A 83 19.26 -1.19 2.54
N SER A 84 18.05 -1.76 2.55
CA SER A 84 17.57 -2.55 3.69
C SER A 84 17.13 -3.95 3.25
N SER A 85 17.52 -4.97 4.02
CA SER A 85 17.07 -6.35 3.85
C SER A 85 15.81 -6.66 4.68
N LEU A 86 15.28 -5.67 5.39
CA LEU A 86 14.03 -5.77 6.16
C LEU A 86 12.77 -5.55 5.31
N ASN A 87 12.94 -5.19 4.03
CA ASN A 87 11.83 -5.00 3.10
C ASN A 87 11.00 -6.27 2.93
N GLY A 88 9.68 -6.11 2.87
CA GLY A 88 8.75 -7.23 2.69
C GLY A 88 8.43 -7.99 3.98
N ALA A 89 9.30 -7.91 5.00
CA ALA A 89 9.03 -8.42 6.35
C ALA A 89 8.33 -7.39 7.24
N LEU A 90 8.62 -6.10 7.05
CA LEU A 90 8.02 -4.98 7.77
C LEU A 90 7.38 -3.97 6.80
N ASP A 91 6.47 -3.16 7.33
CA ASP A 91 5.91 -2.00 6.64
C ASP A 91 7.04 -1.04 6.23
N PRO A 92 6.98 -0.44 5.02
CA PRO A 92 8.02 0.48 4.56
C PRO A 92 8.29 1.64 5.52
N SER A 93 7.28 2.13 6.25
CA SER A 93 7.49 3.21 7.20
C SER A 93 8.32 2.78 8.42
N THR A 94 8.19 1.52 8.84
CA THR A 94 9.01 0.88 9.88
C THR A 94 10.42 0.64 9.36
N VAL A 95 10.57 0.10 8.14
CA VAL A 95 11.88 -0.10 7.48
C VAL A 95 12.65 1.23 7.33
N MET A 96 11.98 2.32 6.96
CA MET A 96 12.61 3.64 6.81
C MET A 96 13.13 4.18 8.16
N ALA A 97 12.37 3.98 9.23
CA ALA A 97 12.77 4.41 10.56
C ALA A 97 14.02 3.64 11.05
N LEU A 98 14.04 2.32 10.84
CA LEU A 98 15.19 1.47 11.17
C LEU A 98 16.42 1.81 10.32
N LEU A 99 16.25 2.04 9.01
CA LEU A 99 17.33 2.46 8.12
C LEU A 99 17.95 3.78 8.59
N ARG A 100 17.15 4.77 9.00
CA ARG A 100 17.64 6.04 9.54
C ARG A 100 18.42 5.87 10.85
N ALA A 101 18.11 4.84 11.61
CA ALA A 101 18.85 4.45 12.81
C ALA A 101 20.07 3.54 12.52
N GLY A 102 20.38 3.28 11.24
CA GLY A 102 21.50 2.43 10.83
C GLY A 102 21.21 0.92 10.89
N ILE A 103 19.97 0.51 11.17
CA ILE A 103 19.57 -0.89 11.23
C ILE A 103 19.03 -1.30 9.86
N THR A 104 19.78 -2.14 9.16
CA THR A 104 19.52 -2.51 7.77
C THR A 104 19.32 -4.00 7.55
N THR A 105 19.70 -4.83 8.54
CA THR A 105 19.58 -6.29 8.46
C THR A 105 18.83 -6.89 9.65
N PRO A 106 18.24 -8.10 9.48
CA PRO A 106 17.61 -8.82 10.58
C PRO A 106 18.55 -9.09 11.75
N GLU A 107 19.83 -9.35 11.49
CA GLU A 107 20.83 -9.64 12.52
C GLU A 107 21.12 -8.39 13.36
N GLN A 108 21.27 -7.23 12.70
CA GLN A 108 21.40 -5.94 13.38
C GLN A 108 20.16 -5.62 14.20
N LEU A 109 18.96 -5.92 13.68
CA LEU A 109 17.71 -5.71 14.41
C LEU A 109 17.59 -6.60 15.65
N LYS A 110 17.98 -7.87 15.53
CA LYS A 110 17.96 -8.86 16.63
C LYS A 110 19.00 -8.58 17.72
N ALA A 111 20.06 -7.87 17.38
CA ALA A 111 21.08 -7.44 18.34
C ALA A 111 20.65 -6.24 19.20
N VAL A 112 19.53 -5.59 18.88
CA VAL A 112 19.04 -4.41 19.60
C VAL A 112 17.92 -4.81 20.55
N GLU A 113 18.07 -4.43 21.82
CA GLU A 113 17.05 -4.61 22.85
C GLU A 113 15.74 -3.88 22.50
N PRO A 114 14.55 -4.47 22.72
CA PRO A 114 13.26 -3.84 22.42
C PRO A 114 13.06 -2.44 23.02
N ALA A 115 13.63 -2.19 24.20
CA ALA A 115 13.60 -0.88 24.85
C ALA A 115 14.39 0.18 24.07
N GLU A 116 15.51 -0.20 23.44
CA GLU A 116 16.32 0.69 22.61
C GLU A 116 15.63 0.96 21.27
N LEU A 117 14.89 -0.02 20.72
CA LEU A 117 14.09 0.20 19.51
C LEU A 117 13.02 1.29 19.71
N LEU A 118 12.43 1.40 20.90
CA LEU A 118 11.44 2.45 21.21
C LEU A 118 12.05 3.86 21.28
N LYS A 119 13.37 3.99 21.44
CA LYS A 119 14.06 5.29 21.40
C LYS A 119 14.24 5.80 19.97
N ILE A 120 14.11 4.94 18.96
CA ILE A 120 14.25 5.34 17.56
C ILE A 120 13.07 6.23 17.16
N THR A 121 13.37 7.40 16.60
CA THR A 121 12.34 8.32 16.12
C THR A 121 11.46 7.65 15.07
N GLY A 122 10.16 7.57 15.36
CA GLY A 122 9.18 6.91 14.51
C GLY A 122 8.98 5.43 14.79
N ILE A 123 9.63 4.82 15.79
CA ILE A 123 9.27 3.48 16.29
C ILE A 123 8.46 3.64 17.58
N GLY A 124 7.13 3.55 17.42
CA GLY A 124 6.21 3.47 18.55
C GLY A 124 5.81 2.03 18.85
N VAL A 125 5.00 1.85 19.90
CA VAL A 125 4.53 0.53 20.38
C VAL A 125 3.96 -0.34 19.26
N ASN A 126 3.13 0.20 18.37
CA ASN A 126 2.54 -0.58 17.29
C ASN A 126 3.58 -1.14 16.30
N ARG A 127 4.63 -0.36 16.00
CA ARG A 127 5.72 -0.79 15.13
C ARG A 127 6.67 -1.75 15.85
N LEU A 128 6.86 -1.57 17.17
CA LEU A 128 7.55 -2.57 17.97
C LEU A 128 6.82 -3.92 17.93
N ARG A 129 5.48 -3.93 18.09
CA ARG A 129 4.67 -5.15 17.99
C ARG A 129 4.75 -5.79 16.61
N GLU A 130 4.82 -4.99 15.56
CA GLU A 130 5.07 -5.48 14.20
C GLU A 130 6.44 -6.17 14.10
N ILE A 131 7.50 -5.52 14.59
CA ILE A 131 8.86 -6.07 14.61
C ILE A 131 8.93 -7.37 15.41
N GLU A 132 8.33 -7.41 16.60
CA GLU A 132 8.26 -8.62 17.44
C GLU A 132 7.60 -9.78 16.69
N ARG A 133 6.45 -9.55 16.06
CA ARG A 133 5.75 -10.58 15.27
C ARG A 133 6.59 -11.11 14.11
N ALA A 134 7.38 -10.25 13.48
CA ALA A 134 8.17 -10.61 12.31
C ALA A 134 9.50 -11.29 12.66
N PHE A 135 10.21 -10.83 13.69
CA PHE A 135 11.59 -11.25 13.97
C PHE A 135 11.81 -11.90 15.33
N PHE A 136 10.85 -11.78 16.26
CA PHE A 136 10.92 -12.32 17.62
C PHE A 136 9.62 -13.06 17.98
N PRO A 137 9.24 -14.11 17.23
CA PRO A 137 7.96 -14.79 17.44
C PRO A 137 7.85 -15.35 18.86
N GLY A 138 6.77 -14.98 19.56
CA GLY A 138 6.52 -15.41 20.94
C GLY A 138 7.24 -14.57 22.02
N GLN A 139 8.07 -13.60 21.65
CA GLN A 139 8.63 -12.63 22.59
C GLN A 139 7.81 -11.35 22.56
N HIS A 140 7.35 -10.92 23.73
CA HIS A 140 6.65 -9.65 23.90
C HIS A 140 7.35 -8.85 24.97
N TYR A 141 7.91 -7.71 24.57
CA TYR A 141 8.42 -6.75 25.53
C TYR A 141 7.25 -6.15 26.31
N GLU A 142 7.24 -6.38 27.62
CA GLU A 142 6.34 -5.69 28.54
C GLU A 142 6.78 -4.24 28.65
N LEU A 143 5.91 -3.33 28.21
CA LEU A 143 6.16 -1.91 28.40
C LEU A 143 6.18 -1.63 29.91
N PRO A 144 7.12 -0.82 30.41
CA PRO A 144 7.06 -0.35 31.79
C PRO A 144 5.69 0.28 32.01
N ARG A 145 4.89 -0.30 32.90
CA ARG A 145 3.65 0.34 33.33
C ARG A 145 4.06 1.67 33.93
N VAL A 146 3.70 2.77 33.27
CA VAL A 146 3.84 4.09 33.88
C VAL A 146 3.00 4.04 35.16
N ARG A 147 3.66 3.87 36.31
CA ARG A 147 3.03 4.16 37.59
C ARG A 147 2.66 5.63 37.48
N LYS A 148 1.37 5.95 37.35
CA LYS A 148 0.88 7.23 37.85
C LYS A 148 1.30 7.25 39.31
N GLN A 149 2.38 7.96 39.63
CA GLN A 149 2.82 8.16 41.00
C GLN A 149 1.61 8.65 41.79
N ALA A 150 1.36 7.98 42.90
CA ALA A 150 0.44 8.45 43.92
C ALA A 150 0.87 9.86 44.33
N ALA A 151 0.00 10.84 44.07
CA ALA A 151 -0.04 12.06 44.85
C ALA A 151 -1.12 11.82 45.91
N VAL A 152 -0.75 11.04 46.93
CA VAL A 152 -1.45 11.00 48.22
C VAL A 152 -0.32 11.17 49.24
N ASP A 153 -0.51 12.14 50.12
CA ASP A 153 0.30 12.47 51.30
C ASP A 153 1.55 13.33 51.07
N ASP A 154 1.34 14.66 50.98
CA ASP A 154 2.01 15.62 51.87
C ASP A 154 1.34 17.00 51.78
N ALA A 155 0.41 17.27 52.69
CA ALA A 155 0.00 18.64 53.05
C ALA A 155 -0.44 18.59 54.51
N ALA A 156 0.52 18.92 55.37
CA ALA A 156 0.39 19.15 56.80
C ALA A 156 -0.57 20.32 57.12
#